data_AF-A0A957KGP2-F1
#
_entry.id   AF-A0A957KGP2-F1
#
_cell.length_a   1.000
_cell.length_b   1.000
_cell.length_c   1.000
_cell.angle_alpha   90.00
_cell.angle_beta   90.00
_cell.angle_gamma   90.00
#
_symmetry.space_group_name_H-M   'P 1'
#
loop_
_entity.id
_entity.type
_entity.pdbx_description
1 polymer ?
#
loop_
_entity_poly.entity_id
_entity_poly.type
_entity_poly.pdbx_seq_one_letter_code
_entity_poly.pdbx_strand_id
1 'polypeptide(L)'
;VIGHSYGGYTALAAAGARLDAVGLTTHCADVTAANHPSAWLCDMLLPHLPEMATLAGLDTLPDGLWPGWGEARVDAVVALAGDAFFFGEAGLAEIEAPVLAIGGTADHDSPFDWSAQPTYDYVSSERKVLIALNEAEHMIFTNPCAAVRWYAQPLAGEFCADTVWNRQQAHDLVSHFTTAFLLAELKQDGAAAAVLSPESAVFPQINYAAAGY
;
A
#
# COMPACT_ATOMS: atom_id res chain seq x y z
N VAL A 1 -3.27 8.52 -8.93
CA VAL A 1 -1.91 8.63 -8.35
C VAL A 1 -1.38 7.22 -8.11
N ILE A 2 -0.07 6.99 -8.30
CA ILE A 2 0.57 5.69 -8.03
C ILE A 2 1.83 5.89 -7.22
N GLY A 3 2.11 4.99 -6.28
CA GLY A 3 3.37 5.00 -5.55
C GLY A 3 3.68 3.68 -4.84
N HIS A 4 4.97 3.49 -4.54
CA HIS A 4 5.51 2.36 -3.78
C HIS A 4 5.98 2.81 -2.39
N SER A 5 5.80 1.98 -1.35
CA SER A 5 6.27 2.27 0.02
C SER A 5 5.67 3.58 0.55
N TYR A 6 6.49 4.52 1.02
CA TYR A 6 6.05 5.88 1.36
C TYR A 6 5.38 6.64 0.20
N GLY A 7 5.70 6.28 -1.06
CA GLY A 7 4.97 6.76 -2.22
C GLY A 7 3.53 6.23 -2.28
N GLY A 8 3.32 4.98 -1.83
CA GLY A 8 2.00 4.38 -1.65
C GLY A 8 1.22 5.06 -0.51
N TYR A 9 1.86 5.30 0.63
CA TYR A 9 1.32 6.17 1.70
C TYR A 9 0.87 7.53 1.15
N THR A 10 1.73 8.17 0.37
CA THR A 10 1.44 9.50 -0.21
C THR A 10 0.26 9.43 -1.18
N ALA A 11 0.16 8.34 -1.96
CA ALA A 11 -0.97 8.13 -2.87
C ALA A 11 -2.29 7.97 -2.10
N LEU A 12 -2.30 7.25 -0.99
CA LEU A 12 -3.47 7.10 -0.10
C LEU A 12 -3.83 8.42 0.59
N ALA A 13 -2.85 9.14 1.14
CA ALA A 13 -3.07 10.46 1.75
C ALA A 13 -3.65 11.47 0.74
N ALA A 14 -3.13 11.48 -0.50
CA ALA A 14 -3.65 12.32 -1.58
C ALA A 14 -5.08 11.93 -1.99
N ALA A 15 -5.48 10.67 -1.77
CA ALA A 15 -6.83 10.18 -2.01
C ALA A 15 -7.82 10.53 -0.89
N GLY A 16 -7.34 11.09 0.22
CA GLY A 16 -8.17 11.46 1.36
C GLY A 16 -7.88 10.67 2.63
N ALA A 17 -6.96 9.70 2.64
CA ALA A 17 -6.61 9.01 3.88
C ALA A 17 -6.10 9.99 4.94
N ARG A 18 -6.52 9.80 6.19
CA ARG A 18 -6.17 10.69 7.30
C ARG A 18 -5.38 9.92 8.35
N LEU A 19 -4.32 10.53 8.88
CA LEU A 19 -3.52 9.93 9.94
C LEU A 19 -4.38 9.71 11.19
N ASP A 20 -4.27 8.51 11.78
CA ASP A 20 -4.93 8.12 13.02
C ASP A 20 -3.89 7.76 14.08
N ALA A 21 -3.39 8.79 14.79
CA ALA A 21 -2.38 8.58 15.83
C ALA A 21 -2.90 7.73 17.00
N VAL A 22 -4.20 7.80 17.30
CA VAL A 22 -4.81 7.02 18.37
C VAL A 22 -4.89 5.54 17.95
N GLY A 23 -5.41 5.28 16.75
CA GLY A 23 -5.47 3.94 16.17
C GLY A 23 -4.08 3.30 16.05
N LEU A 24 -3.08 4.04 15.56
CA LEU A 24 -1.70 3.57 15.49
C LEU A 24 -1.14 3.23 16.88
N THR A 25 -1.36 4.09 17.87
CA THR A 25 -0.91 3.84 19.24
C THR A 25 -1.55 2.58 19.84
N THR A 26 -2.85 2.38 19.63
CA THR A 26 -3.57 1.18 20.07
C THR A 26 -3.04 -0.07 19.38
N HIS A 27 -2.93 -0.05 18.05
CA HIS A 27 -2.39 -1.17 17.29
C HIS A 27 -0.99 -1.56 17.76
N CYS A 28 -0.13 -0.56 17.97
CA CYS A 28 1.22 -0.79 18.46
C CYS A 28 1.27 -1.40 19.86
N ALA A 29 0.37 -1.00 20.77
CA ALA A 29 0.29 -1.62 22.10
C ALA A 29 -0.06 -3.12 22.01
N ASP A 30 -1.00 -3.48 21.12
CA ASP A 30 -1.42 -4.88 20.91
C ASP A 30 -0.30 -5.72 20.31
N VAL A 31 0.38 -5.18 19.28
CA VAL A 31 1.51 -5.79 18.59
C VAL A 31 2.69 -6.03 19.53
N THR A 32 3.05 -5.03 20.34
CA THR A 32 4.11 -5.15 21.34
C THR A 32 3.74 -6.21 22.38
N ALA A 33 2.51 -6.21 22.89
CA ALA A 33 2.04 -7.23 23.84
C ALA A 33 2.09 -8.65 23.26
N ALA A 34 1.86 -8.79 21.96
CA ALA A 34 1.93 -10.05 21.23
C ALA A 34 3.37 -10.50 20.87
N ASN A 35 4.40 -9.66 21.10
CA ASN A 35 5.76 -9.85 20.58
C ASN A 35 5.76 -10.10 19.06
N HIS A 36 4.93 -9.37 18.32
CA HIS A 36 4.85 -9.50 16.88
C HIS A 36 6.17 -9.08 16.22
N PRO A 37 6.66 -9.79 15.17
CA PRO A 37 7.94 -9.47 14.53
C PRO A 37 8.02 -8.04 14.01
N SER A 38 6.90 -7.46 13.57
CA SER A 38 6.84 -6.09 13.06
C SER A 38 6.74 -4.99 14.14
N ALA A 39 6.85 -5.32 15.44
CA ALA A 39 6.80 -4.34 16.52
C ALA A 39 7.88 -3.24 16.42
N TRP A 40 8.98 -3.51 15.71
CA TRP A 40 10.04 -2.54 15.46
C TRP A 40 9.54 -1.28 14.72
N LEU A 41 8.50 -1.38 13.89
CA LEU A 41 7.89 -0.25 13.22
C LEU A 41 7.27 0.72 14.25
N CYS A 42 6.63 0.17 15.28
CA CYS A 42 6.05 0.96 16.37
C CYS A 42 7.14 1.70 17.17
N ASP A 43 8.25 1.01 17.46
CA ASP A 43 9.40 1.62 18.16
C ASP A 43 10.01 2.76 17.34
N MET A 44 10.00 2.64 16.00
CA MET A 44 10.51 3.67 15.10
C MET A 44 9.56 4.88 15.00
N LEU A 45 8.24 4.67 15.06
CA LEU A 45 7.27 5.71 14.67
C LEU A 45 6.65 6.45 15.85
N LEU A 46 6.23 5.73 16.90
CA LEU A 46 5.50 6.32 18.03
C LEU A 46 6.26 7.49 18.69
N PRO A 47 7.58 7.42 18.93
CA PRO A 47 8.31 8.53 19.54
C PRO A 47 8.27 9.83 18.71
N HIS A 48 8.02 9.74 17.40
CA HIS A 48 8.04 10.86 16.47
C HIS A 48 6.67 11.46 16.19
N LEU A 49 5.56 10.90 16.71
CA LEU A 49 4.22 11.46 16.48
C LEU A 49 4.08 12.95 16.86
N PRO A 50 4.62 13.44 18.00
CA PRO A 50 4.57 14.87 18.32
C PRO A 50 5.38 15.74 17.35
N GLU A 51 6.53 15.24 16.88
CA GLU A 51 7.36 15.93 15.89
C GLU A 51 6.64 15.99 14.53
N MET A 52 6.05 14.88 14.09
CA MET A 52 5.22 14.81 12.88
C MET A 52 4.05 15.80 12.96
N ALA A 53 3.36 15.90 14.10
CA ALA A 53 2.27 16.87 14.29
C ALA A 53 2.78 18.31 14.16
N THR A 54 3.93 18.62 14.76
CA THR A 54 4.59 19.93 14.65
C THR A 54 4.94 20.26 13.19
N LEU A 55 5.54 19.30 12.46
CA LEU A 55 5.89 19.44 11.04
C LEU A 55 4.66 19.60 10.15
N ALA A 56 3.54 19.00 10.53
CA ALA A 56 2.24 19.15 9.89
C ALA A 56 1.55 20.49 10.22
N GLY A 57 2.16 21.34 11.06
CA GLY A 57 1.61 22.64 11.46
C GLY A 57 0.51 22.54 12.52
N LEU A 58 0.47 21.45 13.29
CA LEU A 58 -0.49 21.23 14.37
C LEU A 58 0.13 21.65 15.71
N ASP A 59 -0.64 22.39 16.51
CA ASP A 59 -0.20 22.85 17.84
C ASP A 59 -0.12 21.71 18.86
N THR A 60 -0.94 20.67 18.67
CA THR A 60 -1.00 19.47 19.52
C THR A 60 -1.22 18.22 18.67
N LEU A 61 -0.85 17.06 19.21
CA LEU A 61 -1.23 15.79 18.63
C LEU A 61 -2.77 15.65 18.69
N PRO A 62 -3.48 15.44 17.56
CA PRO A 62 -4.92 15.26 17.57
C PRO A 62 -5.35 13.98 18.30
N ASP A 63 -6.45 14.07 19.08
CA ASP A 63 -7.11 12.93 19.73
C ASP A 63 -8.00 12.10 18.77
N GLY A 64 -8.01 12.46 17.48
CA GLY A 64 -8.75 11.76 16.43
C GLY A 64 -8.02 11.89 15.10
N LEU A 65 -8.75 11.70 13.99
CA LEU A 65 -8.16 11.84 12.66
C LEU A 65 -7.52 13.22 12.47
N TRP A 66 -6.26 13.23 12.02
CA TRP A 66 -5.55 14.46 11.66
C TRP A 66 -6.29 15.20 10.54
N PRO A 67 -6.03 16.49 10.29
CA PRO A 67 -6.55 17.15 9.10
C PRO A 67 -6.19 16.37 7.82
N GLY A 68 -7.08 16.36 6.84
CA GLY A 68 -6.81 15.71 5.56
C GLY A 68 -5.93 16.56 4.65
N TRP A 69 -5.06 15.91 3.88
CA TRP A 69 -4.31 16.50 2.76
C TRP A 69 -4.77 15.96 1.40
N GLY A 70 -5.98 15.41 1.37
CA GLY A 70 -6.60 14.89 0.17
C GLY A 70 -6.72 15.96 -0.92
N GLU A 71 -6.59 15.52 -2.17
CA GLU A 71 -6.72 16.36 -3.35
C GLU A 71 -7.93 15.87 -4.16
N ALA A 72 -8.96 16.71 -4.27
CA ALA A 72 -10.24 16.35 -4.89
C ALA A 72 -10.14 15.95 -6.38
N ARG A 73 -9.00 16.22 -7.02
CA ARG A 73 -8.70 15.83 -8.41
C ARG A 73 -8.12 14.41 -8.55
N VAL A 74 -7.96 13.66 -7.47
CA VAL A 74 -7.46 12.28 -7.52
C VAL A 74 -8.62 11.34 -7.84
N ASP A 75 -8.72 10.93 -9.11
CA ASP A 75 -9.81 10.07 -9.59
C ASP A 75 -9.57 8.56 -9.38
N ALA A 76 -8.33 8.13 -9.13
CA ALA A 76 -7.97 6.72 -8.90
C ALA A 76 -6.60 6.60 -8.22
N VAL A 77 -6.42 5.55 -7.42
CA VAL A 77 -5.22 5.33 -6.58
C VAL A 77 -4.66 3.95 -6.79
N VAL A 78 -3.33 3.86 -6.89
CA VAL A 78 -2.59 2.59 -6.92
C VAL A 78 -1.52 2.64 -5.83
N ALA A 79 -1.67 1.80 -4.81
CA ALA A 79 -0.74 1.69 -3.68
C ALA A 79 0.02 0.36 -3.77
N LEU A 80 1.33 0.43 -4.01
CA LEU A 80 2.22 -0.74 -4.08
C LEU A 80 3.01 -0.84 -2.77
N ALA A 81 2.77 -1.85 -1.93
CA ALA A 81 3.32 -1.94 -0.58
C ALA A 81 3.23 -0.59 0.16
N GLY A 82 2.06 0.05 0.10
CA GLY A 82 1.86 1.38 0.65
C GLY A 82 1.67 1.33 2.16
N ASP A 83 2.43 2.13 2.91
CA ASP A 83 2.41 2.16 4.38
C ASP A 83 1.06 2.66 4.92
N ALA A 84 0.07 1.78 4.98
CA ALA A 84 -1.30 2.15 5.34
C ALA A 84 -1.55 2.16 6.85
N PHE A 85 -0.67 1.51 7.63
CA PHE A 85 -0.78 1.38 9.09
C PHE A 85 -0.85 2.73 9.81
N PHE A 86 -0.39 3.81 9.18
CA PHE A 86 -0.49 5.18 9.69
C PHE A 86 -1.93 5.72 9.79
N PHE A 87 -2.84 5.16 8.99
CA PHE A 87 -4.19 5.70 8.81
C PHE A 87 -5.24 4.95 9.64
N GLY A 88 -4.98 3.68 10.00
CA GLY A 88 -5.96 2.83 10.66
C GLY A 88 -7.25 2.65 9.84
N GLU A 89 -8.24 1.98 10.42
CA GLU A 89 -9.54 1.77 9.77
C GLU A 89 -10.24 3.10 9.50
N ALA A 90 -10.33 3.98 10.51
CA ALA A 90 -11.08 5.23 10.41
C ALA A 90 -10.46 6.20 9.38
N GLY A 91 -9.13 6.25 9.28
CA GLY A 91 -8.46 7.12 8.34
C GLY A 91 -8.51 6.60 6.91
N LEU A 92 -8.47 5.28 6.70
CA LEU A 92 -8.63 4.65 5.38
C LEU A 92 -10.06 4.76 4.87
N ALA A 93 -11.05 4.72 5.75
CA ALA A 93 -12.47 4.85 5.40
C ALA A 93 -12.82 6.19 4.72
N GLU A 94 -11.98 7.22 4.86
CA GLU A 94 -12.16 8.51 4.19
C GLU A 94 -11.86 8.45 2.67
N ILE A 95 -11.27 7.36 2.17
CA ILE A 95 -11.02 7.16 0.75
C ILE A 95 -12.25 6.57 0.06
N GLU A 96 -12.91 7.39 -0.76
CA GLU A 96 -14.03 6.98 -1.62
C GLU A 96 -13.61 6.74 -3.08
N ALA A 97 -12.46 7.28 -3.49
CA ALA A 97 -11.93 7.10 -4.84
C ALA A 97 -11.55 5.62 -5.10
N PRO A 98 -11.64 5.13 -6.34
CA PRO A 98 -11.17 3.80 -6.71
C PRO A 98 -9.75 3.48 -6.23
N VAL A 99 -9.54 2.30 -5.65
CA VAL A 99 -8.24 1.89 -5.09
C VAL A 99 -7.79 0.52 -5.62
N LEU A 100 -6.56 0.46 -6.11
CA LEU A 100 -5.81 -0.78 -6.31
C LEU A 100 -4.69 -0.87 -5.28
N ALA A 101 -4.78 -1.83 -4.37
CA ALA A 101 -3.75 -2.16 -3.40
C ALA A 101 -3.00 -3.42 -3.84
N ILE A 102 -1.67 -3.36 -3.91
CA ILE A 102 -0.82 -4.51 -4.21
C ILE A 102 0.25 -4.59 -3.15
N GLY A 103 0.49 -5.76 -2.56
CA GLY A 103 1.55 -5.96 -1.56
C GLY A 103 2.17 -7.35 -1.65
N GLY A 104 3.39 -7.50 -1.12
CA GLY A 104 4.05 -8.80 -0.98
C GLY A 104 3.76 -9.42 0.39
N THR A 105 3.44 -10.71 0.46
CA THR A 105 3.10 -11.34 1.75
C THR A 105 4.31 -11.65 2.63
N ALA A 106 5.53 -11.53 2.10
CA ALA A 106 6.79 -11.61 2.85
C ALA A 106 7.43 -10.22 3.07
N ASP A 107 6.68 -9.14 2.81
CA ASP A 107 7.12 -7.78 3.08
C ASP A 107 7.23 -7.54 4.59
N HIS A 108 8.44 -7.20 5.06
CA HIS A 108 8.70 -6.89 6.47
C HIS A 108 8.79 -5.38 6.72
N ASP A 109 9.01 -4.57 5.69
CA ASP A 109 9.13 -3.12 5.78
C ASP A 109 7.74 -2.45 5.81
N SER A 110 6.81 -3.00 5.01
CA SER A 110 5.41 -2.61 4.95
C SER A 110 4.53 -3.88 5.01
N PRO A 111 4.37 -4.48 6.21
CA PRO A 111 3.70 -5.77 6.36
C PRO A 111 2.35 -5.83 5.66
N PHE A 112 2.12 -6.87 4.87
CA PHE A 112 0.92 -7.00 4.02
C PHE A 112 -0.38 -6.80 4.81
N ASP A 113 -0.45 -7.39 6.00
CA ASP A 113 -1.57 -7.37 6.93
C ASP A 113 -1.75 -6.02 7.64
N TRP A 114 -0.76 -5.13 7.57
CA TRP A 114 -0.80 -3.77 8.12
C TRP A 114 -0.93 -2.69 7.03
N SER A 115 -0.69 -3.07 5.78
CA SER A 115 -0.56 -2.16 4.64
C SER A 115 -1.59 -2.45 3.54
N ALA A 116 -1.24 -3.32 2.59
CA ALA A 116 -2.07 -3.55 1.40
C ALA A 116 -3.44 -4.14 1.74
N GLN A 117 -3.52 -5.06 2.70
CA GLN A 117 -4.79 -5.66 3.11
C GLN A 117 -5.72 -4.64 3.80
N PRO A 118 -5.31 -3.92 4.86
CA PRO A 118 -6.13 -2.85 5.44
C PRO A 118 -6.57 -1.79 4.43
N THR A 119 -5.70 -1.44 3.47
CA THR A 119 -6.05 -0.52 2.38
C THR A 119 -7.27 -1.02 1.60
N TYR A 120 -7.35 -2.31 1.30
CA TYR A 120 -8.53 -2.85 0.64
C TYR A 120 -9.71 -2.99 1.60
N ASP A 121 -9.49 -3.50 2.81
CA ASP A 121 -10.56 -3.84 3.74
C ASP A 121 -11.32 -2.60 4.20
N TYR A 122 -10.61 -1.50 4.52
CA TYR A 122 -11.18 -0.37 5.23
C TYR A 122 -11.56 0.84 4.37
N VAL A 123 -11.10 0.92 3.11
CA VAL A 123 -11.54 2.03 2.23
C VAL A 123 -13.02 1.92 1.89
N SER A 124 -13.70 3.06 1.88
CA SER A 124 -15.12 3.19 1.54
C SER A 124 -15.41 3.15 0.04
N SER A 125 -14.37 3.08 -0.79
CA SER A 125 -14.51 2.94 -2.24
C SER A 125 -15.40 1.74 -2.62
N GLU A 126 -16.38 2.01 -3.48
CA GLU A 126 -17.21 0.97 -4.11
C GLU A 126 -16.42 0.13 -5.13
N ARG A 127 -15.28 0.63 -5.59
CA ARG A 127 -14.42 0.02 -6.61
C ARG A 127 -13.01 -0.16 -6.06
N LYS A 128 -12.70 -1.39 -5.67
CA LYS A 128 -11.42 -1.70 -5.03
C LYS A 128 -10.89 -3.06 -5.42
N VAL A 129 -9.57 -3.17 -5.51
CA VAL A 129 -8.84 -4.39 -5.85
C VAL A 129 -7.68 -4.58 -4.88
N LEU A 130 -7.50 -5.82 -4.42
CA LEU A 130 -6.36 -6.28 -3.64
C LEU A 130 -5.62 -7.38 -4.40
N ILE A 131 -4.30 -7.22 -4.51
CA ILE A 131 -3.41 -8.25 -5.03
C ILE A 131 -2.33 -8.54 -3.98
N ALA A 132 -2.31 -9.77 -3.49
CA ALA A 132 -1.22 -10.28 -2.67
C ALA A 132 -0.24 -11.04 -3.58
N LEU A 133 0.99 -10.55 -3.73
CA LEU A 133 2.07 -11.31 -4.34
C LEU A 133 2.61 -12.29 -3.29
N ASN A 134 2.24 -13.56 -3.42
CA ASN A 134 2.56 -14.58 -2.41
C ASN A 134 4.09 -14.72 -2.26
N GLU A 135 4.58 -14.56 -1.05
CA GLU A 135 6.00 -14.62 -0.65
C GLU A 135 6.90 -13.56 -1.30
N ALA A 136 6.36 -12.51 -1.91
CA ALA A 136 7.17 -11.40 -2.40
C ALA A 136 7.62 -10.49 -1.25
N GLU A 137 8.84 -9.95 -1.37
CA GLU A 137 9.47 -9.02 -0.43
C GLU A 137 9.20 -7.56 -0.83
N HIS A 138 9.53 -6.61 0.05
CA HIS A 138 9.17 -5.19 -0.08
C HIS A 138 9.63 -4.57 -1.41
N MET A 139 10.85 -4.93 -1.81
CA MET A 139 11.52 -4.28 -2.93
C MET A 139 11.16 -4.86 -4.28
N ILE A 140 10.26 -5.84 -4.37
CA ILE A 140 9.84 -6.48 -5.63
C ILE A 140 9.30 -5.49 -6.68
N PHE A 141 8.77 -4.34 -6.25
CA PHE A 141 8.20 -3.30 -7.11
C PHE A 141 9.23 -2.33 -7.71
N THR A 142 10.48 -2.37 -7.21
CA THR A 142 11.52 -1.44 -7.65
C THR A 142 12.13 -1.85 -9.00
N ASN A 143 12.86 -0.92 -9.62
CA ASN A 143 13.48 -1.12 -10.92
C ASN A 143 14.28 -2.44 -11.01
N PRO A 144 14.39 -3.04 -12.21
CA PRO A 144 15.21 -4.23 -12.41
C PRO A 144 16.65 -4.05 -11.92
N CYS A 145 17.28 -5.12 -11.43
CA CYS A 145 18.67 -5.08 -10.93
C CYS A 145 19.67 -4.53 -11.97
N ALA A 146 19.37 -4.63 -13.27
CA ALA A 146 20.16 -4.02 -14.34
C ALA A 146 20.28 -2.49 -14.25
N ALA A 147 19.37 -1.82 -13.55
CA ALA A 147 19.42 -0.38 -13.26
C ALA A 147 20.43 -0.04 -12.14
N VAL A 148 20.76 -1.00 -11.28
CA VAL A 148 21.80 -0.84 -10.25
C VAL A 148 23.16 -0.91 -10.92
N ARG A 149 24.08 -0.01 -10.54
CA ARG A 149 25.46 -0.01 -11.03
C ARG A 149 26.11 -1.37 -10.74
N TRP A 150 26.72 -1.99 -11.76
CA TRP A 150 27.26 -3.36 -11.67
C TRP A 150 28.15 -3.62 -10.45
N TYR A 151 28.94 -2.64 -10.00
CA TYR A 151 29.82 -2.78 -8.84
C TYR A 151 29.08 -2.79 -7.49
N ALA A 152 27.83 -2.32 -7.45
CA ALA A 152 26.97 -2.29 -6.26
C ALA A 152 25.98 -3.46 -6.23
N GLN A 153 25.74 -4.15 -7.35
CA GLN A 153 24.80 -5.28 -7.44
C GLN A 153 25.05 -6.38 -6.41
N PRO A 154 26.31 -6.80 -6.11
CA PRO A 154 26.55 -7.84 -5.10
C PRO A 154 26.12 -7.45 -3.69
N LEU A 155 25.93 -6.16 -3.43
CA LEU A 155 25.55 -5.60 -2.12
C LEU A 155 24.10 -5.10 -2.10
N ALA A 156 23.36 -5.26 -3.20
CA ALA A 156 22.04 -4.66 -3.37
C ALA A 156 20.90 -5.47 -2.71
N GLY A 157 21.14 -6.74 -2.32
CA GLY A 157 20.16 -7.55 -1.60
C GLY A 157 18.79 -7.57 -2.29
N GLU A 158 17.74 -7.27 -1.52
CA GLU A 158 16.33 -7.22 -1.97
C GLU A 158 16.07 -6.20 -3.11
N PHE A 159 16.92 -5.19 -3.28
CA PHE A 159 16.82 -4.29 -4.44
C PHE A 159 17.15 -4.99 -5.77
N CYS A 160 17.82 -6.14 -5.71
CA CYS A 160 18.27 -6.86 -6.91
C CYS A 160 17.68 -8.27 -7.03
N ALA A 161 17.35 -8.89 -5.90
CA ALA A 161 16.78 -10.24 -5.84
C ALA A 161 15.51 -10.24 -4.98
N ASP A 162 14.67 -11.23 -5.20
CA ASP A 162 13.56 -11.60 -4.32
C ASP A 162 13.67 -13.12 -4.13
N THR A 163 13.36 -13.60 -2.94
CA THR A 163 13.58 -15.02 -2.59
C THR A 163 12.70 -15.99 -3.39
N VAL A 164 11.50 -15.55 -3.82
CA VAL A 164 10.53 -16.40 -4.53
C VAL A 164 10.27 -15.91 -5.95
N TRP A 165 10.30 -14.60 -6.16
CA TRP A 165 9.84 -14.01 -7.40
C TRP A 165 10.93 -13.75 -8.42
N ASN A 166 10.61 -14.03 -9.68
CA ASN A 166 11.25 -13.32 -10.78
C ASN A 166 10.64 -11.91 -10.87
N ARG A 167 11.45 -10.89 -10.62
CA ARG A 167 11.02 -9.49 -10.66
C ARG A 167 10.33 -9.07 -11.96
N GLN A 168 10.78 -9.55 -13.11
CA GLN A 168 10.12 -9.22 -14.38
C GLN A 168 8.70 -9.79 -14.42
N GLN A 169 8.50 -11.03 -13.95
CA GLN A 169 7.16 -11.62 -13.87
C GLN A 169 6.24 -10.86 -12.90
N ALA A 170 6.77 -10.44 -11.75
CA ALA A 170 6.02 -9.58 -10.82
C ALA A 170 5.64 -8.25 -11.49
N HIS A 171 6.57 -7.61 -12.20
CA HIS A 171 6.31 -6.38 -12.93
C HIS A 171 5.30 -6.54 -14.05
N ASP A 172 5.31 -7.66 -14.77
CA ASP A 172 4.33 -7.94 -15.82
C ASP A 172 2.91 -8.04 -15.24
N LEU A 173 2.75 -8.73 -14.10
CA LEU A 173 1.47 -8.80 -13.38
C LEU A 173 1.04 -7.43 -12.84
N VAL A 174 1.93 -6.73 -12.14
CA VAL A 174 1.65 -5.38 -11.60
C VAL A 174 1.26 -4.44 -12.72
N SER A 175 1.98 -4.46 -13.86
CA SER A 175 1.69 -3.61 -15.02
C SER A 175 0.36 -3.97 -15.66
N HIS A 176 0.07 -5.27 -15.81
CA HIS A 176 -1.19 -5.76 -16.37
C HIS A 176 -2.39 -5.24 -15.58
N PHE A 177 -2.43 -5.51 -14.27
CA PHE A 177 -3.55 -5.12 -13.43
C PHE A 177 -3.63 -3.61 -13.21
N THR A 178 -2.50 -2.93 -13.03
CA THR A 178 -2.46 -1.47 -12.92
C THR A 178 -3.00 -0.81 -14.19
N THR A 179 -2.62 -1.32 -15.36
CA THR A 179 -3.10 -0.77 -16.64
C THR A 179 -4.60 -1.02 -16.81
N ALA A 180 -5.08 -2.24 -16.52
CA ALA A 180 -6.49 -2.57 -16.59
C ALA A 180 -7.32 -1.69 -15.64
N PHE A 181 -6.87 -1.54 -14.40
CA PHE A 181 -7.50 -0.65 -13.41
C PHE A 181 -7.56 0.79 -13.88
N LEU A 182 -6.45 1.38 -14.34
CA LEU A 182 -6.45 2.78 -14.79
C LEU A 182 -7.27 2.98 -16.07
N LEU A 183 -7.34 2.00 -16.97
CA LEU A 183 -8.21 2.06 -18.14
C LEU A 183 -9.69 1.98 -17.75
N ALA A 184 -10.06 1.08 -16.84
CA ALA A 184 -11.41 0.98 -16.32
C ALA A 184 -11.85 2.31 -15.67
N GLU A 185 -11.00 2.86 -14.79
CA GLU A 185 -11.37 4.04 -13.99
C GLU A 185 -11.29 5.35 -14.77
N LEU A 186 -10.20 5.58 -15.50
CA LEU A 186 -9.95 6.88 -16.14
C LEU A 186 -10.45 6.96 -17.57
N LYS A 187 -10.74 5.82 -18.20
CA LYS A 187 -11.23 5.72 -19.59
C LYS A 187 -12.58 5.03 -19.71
N GLN A 188 -13.15 4.50 -18.63
CA GLN A 188 -14.43 3.79 -18.63
C GLN A 188 -14.39 2.60 -19.60
N ASP A 189 -13.24 1.93 -19.70
CA ASP A 189 -13.03 0.78 -20.57
C ASP A 189 -13.66 -0.48 -19.93
N GLY A 190 -14.80 -0.91 -20.46
CA GLY A 190 -15.51 -2.08 -19.96
C GLY A 190 -14.77 -3.41 -20.17
N ALA A 191 -13.90 -3.51 -21.18
CA ALA A 191 -13.08 -4.71 -21.37
C ALA A 191 -11.97 -4.78 -20.32
N ALA A 192 -11.37 -3.63 -20.00
CA ALA A 192 -10.41 -3.54 -18.90
C ALA A 192 -11.06 -3.82 -17.53
N ALA A 193 -12.29 -3.33 -17.31
CA ALA A 193 -13.05 -3.64 -16.10
C ALA A 193 -13.32 -5.15 -15.96
N ALA A 194 -13.70 -5.83 -17.06
CA ALA A 194 -13.95 -7.27 -17.04
C ALA A 194 -12.71 -8.09 -16.65
N VAL A 195 -11.50 -7.63 -16.99
CA VAL A 195 -10.23 -8.28 -16.58
C VAL A 195 -10.03 -8.26 -15.06
N LEU A 196 -10.61 -7.28 -14.35
CA LEU A 196 -10.50 -7.12 -12.90
C LEU A 196 -11.53 -7.95 -12.13
N SER A 197 -12.45 -8.63 -12.82
CA SER A 197 -13.37 -9.55 -12.16
C SER A 197 -12.60 -10.70 -11.49
N PRO A 198 -12.98 -11.14 -10.28
CA PRO A 198 -12.30 -12.23 -9.58
C PRO A 198 -12.21 -13.53 -10.40
N GLU A 199 -13.19 -13.78 -11.27
CA GLU A 199 -13.22 -14.95 -12.15
C GLU A 199 -12.15 -14.92 -13.26
N SER A 200 -11.71 -13.71 -13.65
CA SER A 200 -10.70 -13.52 -14.71
C SER A 200 -9.28 -13.47 -14.16
N ALA A 201 -9.11 -13.15 -12.87
CA ALA A 201 -7.82 -12.93 -12.23
C ALA A 201 -7.23 -14.19 -11.57
N VAL A 202 -7.20 -15.32 -12.30
CA VAL A 202 -6.74 -16.61 -11.75
C VAL A 202 -5.26 -16.85 -12.04
N PHE A 203 -4.40 -16.47 -11.10
CA PHE A 203 -2.96 -16.72 -11.16
C PHE A 203 -2.49 -17.46 -9.89
N PRO A 204 -1.77 -18.58 -9.99
CA PRO A 204 -1.42 -19.39 -8.81
C PRO A 204 -0.42 -18.68 -7.87
N GLN A 205 0.29 -17.67 -8.35
CA GLN A 205 1.28 -16.94 -7.56
C GLN A 205 0.68 -15.77 -6.76
N ILE A 206 -0.59 -15.43 -6.95
CA ILE A 206 -1.22 -14.31 -6.25
C ILE A 206 -2.50 -14.74 -5.54
N ASN A 207 -2.82 -14.07 -4.45
CA ASN A 207 -4.19 -14.02 -3.96
C ASN A 207 -4.84 -12.72 -4.45
N TYR A 208 -6.09 -12.82 -4.91
CA TYR A 208 -6.78 -11.73 -5.56
C TYR A 208 -8.16 -11.51 -4.92
N ALA A 209 -8.50 -10.25 -4.66
CA ALA A 209 -9.86 -9.86 -4.29
C ALA A 209 -10.23 -8.57 -5.01
N ALA A 210 -11.50 -8.45 -5.41
CA ALA A 210 -12.02 -7.23 -6.02
C ALA A 210 -13.49 -7.02 -5.63
N ALA A 211 -13.88 -5.75 -5.55
CA ALA A 211 -15.25 -5.31 -5.40
C ALA A 211 -15.53 -4.20 -6.42
N GLY A 212 -16.72 -4.25 -7.03
CA GLY A 212 -17.15 -3.28 -8.03
C GLY A 212 -16.65 -3.56 -9.47
N TYR A 213 -16.16 -4.78 -9.74
CA TYR A 213 -15.67 -5.25 -11.05
C TYR A 213 -16.23 -6.63 -11.42
#